data_AF-A0A935SPM0-F1
#
_entry.id   AF-A0A935SPM0-F1
#
_cell.length_a   1.000
_cell.length_b   1.000
_cell.length_c   1.000
_cell.angle_alpha   90.00
_cell.angle_beta   90.00
_cell.angle_gamma   90.00
#
_symmetry.space_group_name_H-M   'P 1'
#
loop_
_entity.id
_entity.type
_entity.pdbx_description
1 polymer ?
#
loop_
_entity_poly.entity_id
_entity_poly.type
_entity_poly.pdbx_seq_one_letter_code
_entity_poly.pdbx_strand_id
1 'polypeptide(L)'
;MKHTVRRSRKFNISIAFGLCILLGNSGLAFAWKPTTHVYLAEVALADAIDDGMVTIERLDPATGKVVGVLGKYAVDAAVLDALKKNPDQYRAGVLGPDAYPDILTGQQVIHPPTNPDGSNRWLEYLWSNSDGSPAIKAFAVGYLTHAAGDMFGHTFINNFTGGAFTFKPPENAKKHILLESYVGKRVPDPTFGASIASVEDFVYQKLVDARPGTYLDKELLIKDGVGTDASIPRVYSTLRAELEADVVKLIADAEKCKPWDPKCSAVLNRAEAKYKKAWIKDIDAGLKAWVTTSDLAAKALFFNPEKKTDVDKAQAIFDDYVNRHLISMSGPPDEVGDLRRLSGKFGDVIAKAIPDELVEPIRKFKQNLYDVVIKRATGMTSEELKRYSTEPETYFDTEMTKGQGQLIDRNKFDKEMIFIQPSDKTIDYRSVGAAYNTAVMSKLC
;
A
#
# COMPACT_ATOMS: atom_id res chain seq x y z
N MET A 1 4.61 -39.64 66.97
CA MET A 1 3.99 -39.67 65.63
C MET A 1 3.74 -38.24 65.18
N LYS A 2 4.57 -37.70 64.28
CA LYS A 2 4.42 -36.37 63.67
C LYS A 2 3.86 -36.59 62.27
N HIS A 3 2.61 -36.19 62.02
CA HIS A 3 2.03 -36.17 60.68
C HIS A 3 2.17 -34.78 60.07
N THR A 4 3.01 -34.71 59.04
CA THR A 4 3.24 -33.55 58.19
C THR A 4 2.17 -33.53 57.10
N VAL A 5 1.27 -32.55 57.12
CA VAL A 5 0.33 -32.31 56.01
C VAL A 5 0.83 -31.14 55.17
N ARG A 6 1.13 -31.46 53.90
CA ARG A 6 1.55 -30.57 52.82
C ARG A 6 0.41 -29.60 52.47
N ARG A 7 0.63 -28.28 52.60
CA ARG A 7 -0.22 -27.24 51.99
C ARG A 7 0.10 -27.15 50.50
N SER A 8 -0.87 -27.42 49.63
CA SER A 8 -0.82 -27.08 48.22
C SER A 8 -1.07 -25.57 48.05
N ARG A 9 -0.13 -24.85 47.44
CA ARG A 9 -0.35 -23.48 46.95
C ARG A 9 -1.11 -23.58 45.63
N LYS A 10 -2.40 -23.25 45.63
CA LYS A 10 -3.14 -22.91 44.41
C LYS A 10 -2.78 -21.48 44.04
N PHE A 11 -2.08 -21.30 42.93
CA PHE A 11 -1.88 -20.01 42.28
C PHE A 11 -3.19 -19.67 41.57
N ASN A 12 -3.97 -18.73 42.12
CA ASN A 12 -5.10 -18.14 41.41
C ASN A 12 -4.54 -17.05 40.49
N ILE A 13 -4.49 -17.34 39.19
CA ILE A 13 -4.32 -16.32 38.15
C ILE A 13 -5.72 -15.76 37.91
N SER A 14 -6.00 -14.58 38.46
CA SER A 14 -7.18 -13.81 38.11
C SER A 14 -7.02 -13.29 36.69
N ILE A 15 -7.78 -13.85 35.75
CA ILE A 15 -7.99 -13.31 34.42
C ILE A 15 -8.85 -12.06 34.58
N ALA A 16 -8.24 -10.88 34.47
CA ALA A 16 -8.96 -9.63 34.30
C ALA A 16 -9.25 -9.45 32.81
N PHE A 17 -10.47 -9.82 32.41
CA PHE A 17 -11.06 -9.39 31.14
C PHE A 17 -11.33 -7.88 31.23
N GLY A 18 -10.34 -7.08 30.85
CA GLY A 18 -10.48 -5.65 30.63
C GLY A 18 -10.86 -5.40 29.18
N LEU A 19 -12.16 -5.43 28.89
CA LEU A 19 -12.75 -5.11 27.59
C LEU A 19 -12.72 -3.58 27.39
N CYS A 20 -11.59 -3.02 26.95
CA CYS A 20 -11.54 -1.66 26.41
C CYS A 20 -11.87 -1.71 24.92
N ILE A 21 -13.17 -1.70 24.61
CA ILE A 21 -13.66 -1.36 23.26
C ILE A 21 -13.54 0.17 23.13
N LEU A 22 -12.36 0.63 22.70
CA LEU A 22 -12.22 1.88 21.97
C LEU A 22 -11.92 1.49 20.52
N LEU A 23 -12.96 1.05 19.80
CA LEU A 23 -12.92 0.93 18.35
C LEU A 23 -12.93 2.36 17.78
N GLY A 24 -11.74 2.96 17.70
CA GLY A 24 -11.52 4.04 16.74
C GLY A 24 -11.71 3.44 15.35
N ASN A 25 -12.77 3.85 14.66
CA ASN A 25 -12.99 3.52 13.24
C ASN A 25 -11.81 4.07 12.44
N SER A 26 -10.87 3.18 12.21
CA SER A 26 -9.70 3.36 11.37
C SER A 26 -10.18 3.27 9.92
N GLY A 27 -10.58 4.40 9.35
CA GLY A 27 -10.92 4.43 7.93
C GLY A 27 -9.69 4.11 7.10
N LEU A 28 -9.88 3.34 6.02
CA LEU A 28 -8.93 3.39 4.90
C LEU A 28 -8.99 4.78 4.27
N ALA A 29 -8.12 5.09 3.31
CA ALA A 29 -8.18 6.40 2.68
C ALA A 29 -7.91 6.30 1.17
N PHE A 30 -8.93 6.64 0.38
CA PHE A 30 -8.80 6.99 -1.03
C PHE A 30 -9.13 8.49 -1.19
N ALA A 31 -8.30 9.23 -1.93
CA ALA A 31 -8.39 10.69 -2.10
C ALA A 31 -8.48 11.08 -3.57
N TRP A 32 -7.36 11.25 -4.26
CA TRP A 32 -7.37 11.48 -5.68
C TRP A 32 -7.13 10.15 -6.36
N LYS A 33 -7.82 9.89 -7.48
CA LYS A 33 -7.41 8.79 -8.35
C LYS A 33 -5.97 9.05 -8.79
N PRO A 34 -5.12 8.02 -8.99
CA PRO A 34 -3.73 8.22 -9.43
C PRO A 34 -3.56 9.12 -10.66
N THR A 35 -4.51 9.12 -11.60
CA THR A 35 -4.51 10.06 -12.74
C THR A 35 -4.58 11.53 -12.32
N THR A 36 -5.37 11.84 -11.30
CA THR A 36 -5.51 13.19 -10.74
C THR A 36 -4.26 13.60 -9.96
N HIS A 37 -3.68 12.69 -9.16
CA HIS A 37 -2.39 12.93 -8.51
C HIS A 37 -1.31 13.30 -9.52
N VAL A 38 -1.14 12.48 -10.58
CA VAL A 38 -0.10 12.73 -11.59
C VAL A 38 -0.36 14.01 -12.35
N TYR A 39 -1.60 14.31 -12.76
CA TYR A 39 -1.89 15.58 -13.44
C TYR A 39 -1.49 16.79 -12.57
N LEU A 40 -1.90 16.82 -11.30
CA LEU A 40 -1.60 17.95 -10.41
C LEU A 40 -0.12 18.02 -10.04
N ALA A 41 0.55 16.88 -9.94
CA ALA A 41 2.01 16.80 -9.79
C ALA A 41 2.72 17.36 -11.03
N GLU A 42 2.24 17.07 -12.24
CA GLU A 42 2.83 17.60 -13.47
C GLU A 42 2.66 19.11 -13.62
N VAL A 43 1.57 19.68 -13.10
CA VAL A 43 1.41 21.14 -12.99
C VAL A 43 2.52 21.75 -12.14
N ALA A 44 2.84 21.14 -10.99
CA ALA A 44 3.93 21.60 -10.12
C ALA A 44 5.31 21.37 -10.76
N LEU A 45 5.52 20.20 -11.36
CA LEU A 45 6.75 19.84 -12.07
C LEU A 45 7.04 20.82 -13.21
N ALA A 46 6.03 21.14 -14.03
CA ALA A 46 6.18 22.04 -15.17
C ALA A 46 6.63 23.45 -14.73
N ASP A 47 6.08 23.98 -13.64
CA ASP A 47 6.50 25.25 -13.04
C ASP A 47 7.95 25.16 -12.57
N ALA A 48 8.28 24.14 -11.78
CA ALA A 48 9.62 23.92 -11.23
C ALA A 48 10.72 23.83 -12.31
N ILE A 49 10.48 23.10 -13.41
CA ILE A 49 11.52 22.84 -14.41
C ILE A 49 11.71 23.96 -15.42
N ASP A 50 10.74 24.87 -15.56
CA ASP A 50 10.74 25.98 -16.52
C ASP A 50 11.93 26.93 -16.28
N ASP A 51 11.98 27.55 -15.10
CA ASP A 51 13.03 28.50 -14.72
C ASP A 51 13.78 28.11 -13.43
N GLY A 52 13.47 26.94 -12.85
CA GLY A 52 14.04 26.51 -11.56
C GLY A 52 13.34 27.13 -10.35
N MET A 53 12.20 27.79 -10.55
CA MET A 53 11.38 28.40 -9.51
C MET A 53 10.01 27.76 -9.47
N VAL A 54 9.30 27.93 -8.35
CA VAL A 54 7.86 27.69 -8.26
C VAL A 54 7.14 29.00 -7.95
N THR A 55 6.02 29.21 -8.63
CA THR A 55 5.16 30.38 -8.47
C THR A 55 3.92 30.00 -7.67
N ILE A 56 3.72 30.68 -6.55
CA ILE A 56 2.49 30.57 -5.75
C ILE A 56 1.58 31.74 -6.13
N GLU A 57 0.43 31.43 -6.73
CA GLU A 57 -0.58 32.41 -7.11
C GLU A 57 -1.39 32.86 -5.87
N ARG A 58 -1.98 34.05 -5.94
CA ARG A 58 -2.99 34.49 -4.99
C ARG A 58 -4.35 34.35 -5.67
N LEU A 59 -5.26 33.60 -5.06
CA LEU A 59 -6.63 33.47 -5.53
C LEU A 59 -7.58 34.38 -4.76
N ASP A 60 -8.62 34.87 -5.44
CA ASP A 60 -9.81 35.40 -4.79
C ASP A 60 -10.63 34.23 -4.20
N PRO A 61 -10.81 34.17 -2.86
CA PRO A 61 -11.49 33.06 -2.22
C PRO A 61 -12.98 32.96 -2.62
N ALA A 62 -13.60 34.03 -3.11
CA ALA A 62 -15.00 34.02 -3.53
C ALA A 62 -15.20 33.48 -4.96
N THR A 63 -14.19 33.64 -5.83
CA THR A 63 -14.33 33.34 -7.27
C THR A 63 -13.34 32.31 -7.80
N GLY A 64 -12.31 31.95 -7.03
CA GLY A 64 -11.24 31.06 -7.46
C GLY A 64 -10.31 31.66 -8.53
N LYS A 65 -10.49 32.94 -8.88
CA LYS A 65 -9.69 33.60 -9.91
C LYS A 65 -8.33 34.02 -9.36
N VAL A 66 -7.29 33.90 -10.19
CA VAL A 66 -5.97 34.46 -9.90
C VAL A 66 -6.06 35.99 -9.87
N VAL A 67 -5.72 36.58 -8.73
CA VAL A 67 -5.71 38.05 -8.51
C VAL A 67 -4.29 38.61 -8.33
N GLY A 68 -3.27 37.74 -8.34
CA GLY A 68 -1.88 38.14 -8.29
C GLY A 68 -0.94 36.96 -8.00
N VAL A 69 0.32 37.29 -7.73
CA VAL A 69 1.36 36.33 -7.31
C VAL A 69 1.67 36.58 -5.84
N LEU A 70 1.65 35.53 -5.03
CA LEU A 70 2.04 35.57 -3.62
C LEU A 70 3.56 35.55 -3.47
N GLY A 71 4.24 34.74 -4.29
CA GLY A 71 5.70 34.68 -4.31
C GLY A 71 6.24 33.75 -5.39
N LYS A 72 7.54 33.91 -5.65
CA LYS A 72 8.35 32.98 -6.44
C LYS A 72 9.46 32.44 -5.54
N TYR A 73 9.68 31.14 -5.56
CA TYR A 73 10.61 30.45 -4.67
C TYR A 73 11.53 29.54 -5.48
N ALA A 74 12.83 29.58 -5.19
CA ALA A 74 13.77 28.69 -5.85
C ALA A 74 13.54 27.24 -5.41
N VAL A 75 13.56 26.32 -6.36
CA VAL A 75 13.53 24.88 -6.08
C VAL A 75 14.92 24.46 -5.59
N ASP A 76 14.97 23.55 -4.61
CA ASP A 76 16.23 22.96 -4.18
C ASP A 76 17.00 22.37 -5.38
N ALA A 77 18.29 22.66 -5.48
CA ALA A 77 19.06 22.32 -6.67
C ALA A 77 19.15 20.80 -6.91
N ALA A 78 19.20 19.98 -5.85
CA ALA A 78 19.24 18.53 -5.97
C ALA A 78 17.87 17.96 -6.36
N VAL A 79 16.79 18.52 -5.83
CA VAL A 79 15.42 18.19 -6.24
C VAL A 79 15.19 18.57 -7.70
N LEU A 80 15.54 19.79 -8.10
CA LEU A 80 15.39 20.27 -9.47
C LEU A 80 16.15 19.39 -10.48
N ASP A 81 17.39 19.01 -10.16
CA ASP A 81 18.19 18.10 -10.99
C ASP A 81 17.56 16.71 -11.10
N ALA A 82 17.08 16.16 -9.98
CA ALA A 82 16.38 14.89 -9.93
C ALA A 82 15.12 14.88 -10.80
N LEU A 83 14.28 15.91 -10.67
CA LEU A 83 13.03 16.06 -11.42
C LEU A 83 13.27 16.22 -12.92
N LYS A 84 14.27 17.02 -13.34
CA LYS A 84 14.64 17.20 -14.75
C LYS A 84 15.13 15.91 -15.40
N LYS A 85 15.90 15.10 -14.67
CA LYS A 85 16.54 13.88 -15.22
C LYS A 85 15.66 12.64 -15.13
N ASN A 86 14.74 12.57 -14.17
CA ASN A 86 13.99 11.34 -13.84
C ASN A 86 12.48 11.58 -13.70
N PRO A 87 11.80 12.17 -14.70
CA PRO A 87 10.37 12.46 -14.61
C PRO A 87 9.51 11.20 -14.48
N ASP A 88 9.92 10.07 -15.07
CA ASP A 88 9.16 8.82 -14.98
C ASP A 88 9.22 8.20 -13.58
N GLN A 89 10.35 8.32 -12.89
CA GLN A 89 10.49 7.90 -11.48
C GLN A 89 9.73 8.85 -10.55
N TYR A 90 9.70 10.16 -10.86
CA TYR A 90 8.83 11.10 -10.15
C TYR A 90 7.37 10.68 -10.26
N ARG A 91 6.86 10.41 -11.48
CA ARG A 91 5.47 9.96 -11.67
C ARG A 91 5.19 8.62 -11.00
N ALA A 92 6.13 7.69 -11.01
CA ALA A 92 6.01 6.46 -10.21
C ALA A 92 5.86 6.82 -8.72
N GLY A 93 6.73 7.67 -8.17
CA GLY A 93 6.59 8.20 -6.82
C GLY A 93 5.22 8.80 -6.52
N VAL A 94 4.65 9.56 -7.46
CA VAL A 94 3.31 10.19 -7.34
C VAL A 94 2.18 9.16 -7.30
N LEU A 95 2.34 7.96 -7.87
CA LEU A 95 1.39 6.87 -7.65
C LEU A 95 1.37 6.44 -6.17
N GLY A 96 2.47 6.62 -5.45
CA GLY A 96 2.51 6.60 -3.99
C GLY A 96 2.04 5.29 -3.37
N PRO A 97 1.40 5.35 -2.18
CA PRO A 97 0.77 4.21 -1.52
C PRO A 97 -0.28 3.48 -2.37
N ASP A 98 -0.87 4.13 -3.38
CA ASP A 98 -1.81 3.48 -4.28
C ASP A 98 -1.14 2.49 -5.25
N ALA A 99 0.19 2.46 -5.30
CA ALA A 99 0.97 1.50 -6.08
C ALA A 99 2.09 0.81 -5.29
N TYR A 100 2.66 1.45 -4.26
CA TYR A 100 3.86 0.95 -3.55
C TYR A 100 3.74 1.06 -2.02
N PRO A 101 4.09 0.00 -1.26
CA PRO A 101 4.61 -1.29 -1.74
C PRO A 101 3.56 -2.12 -2.48
N ASP A 102 2.28 -1.89 -2.16
CA ASP A 102 1.14 -2.38 -2.91
C ASP A 102 -0.16 -1.68 -2.51
N ILE A 103 -1.16 -1.77 -3.38
CA ILE A 103 -2.51 -1.17 -3.19
C ILE A 103 -3.09 -1.55 -1.83
N LEU A 104 -2.93 -2.82 -1.40
CA LEU A 104 -3.54 -3.29 -0.17
C LEU A 104 -2.84 -2.71 1.06
N THR A 105 -1.51 -2.76 1.09
CA THR A 105 -0.69 -2.20 2.17
C THR A 105 -0.85 -0.68 2.24
N GLY A 106 -0.86 0.01 1.10
CA GLY A 106 -1.07 1.46 1.06
C GLY A 106 -2.40 1.85 1.70
N GLN A 107 -3.47 1.18 1.31
CA GLN A 107 -4.82 1.47 1.79
C GLN A 107 -5.02 1.11 3.27
N GLN A 108 -4.40 0.03 3.76
CA GLN A 108 -4.63 -0.47 5.12
C GLN A 108 -3.62 -0.03 6.17
N VAL A 109 -2.42 0.37 5.76
CA VAL A 109 -1.30 0.63 6.68
C VAL A 109 -0.74 2.04 6.54
N ILE A 110 -0.68 2.57 5.31
CA ILE A 110 -0.02 3.86 5.06
C ILE A 110 -1.01 5.02 5.16
N HIS A 111 -2.11 4.93 4.43
CA HIS A 111 -3.17 5.94 4.37
C HIS A 111 -3.93 6.16 5.69
N PRO A 112 -4.26 5.11 6.49
CA PRO A 112 -5.04 5.29 7.70
C PRO A 112 -4.28 6.05 8.81
N PRO A 113 -4.95 6.87 9.63
CA PRO A 113 -4.35 7.53 10.79
C PRO A 113 -4.21 6.57 12.01
N THR A 114 -4.08 5.26 11.77
CA THR A 114 -4.13 4.21 12.80
C THR A 114 -2.93 4.21 13.74
N ASN A 115 -1.82 4.80 13.30
CA ASN A 115 -0.70 5.17 14.15
C ASN A 115 -0.74 6.68 14.44
N PRO A 116 -0.24 7.15 15.61
CA PRO A 116 -0.27 8.56 16.01
C PRO A 116 0.28 9.54 14.95
N ASP A 117 1.13 9.05 14.05
CA ASP A 117 1.80 9.83 13.01
C ASP A 117 1.40 9.42 11.57
N GLY A 118 0.50 8.43 11.37
CA GLY A 118 -0.05 8.01 10.06
C GLY A 118 0.98 7.93 8.91
N SER A 119 0.62 8.50 7.75
CA SER A 119 1.49 8.59 6.57
C SER A 119 2.81 9.35 6.82
N ASN A 120 2.88 10.24 7.83
CA ASN A 120 4.04 11.12 8.03
C ASN A 120 5.34 10.32 8.27
N ARG A 121 5.29 9.24 9.06
CA ARG A 121 6.49 8.40 9.29
C ARG A 121 7.02 7.77 8.01
N TRP A 122 6.14 7.40 7.09
CA TRP A 122 6.52 6.87 5.79
C TRP A 122 7.21 7.94 4.94
N LEU A 123 6.65 9.17 4.93
CA LEU A 123 7.21 10.31 4.21
C LEU A 123 8.60 10.69 4.75
N GLU A 124 8.74 10.83 6.07
CA GLU A 124 10.02 11.13 6.72
C GLU A 124 11.07 10.04 6.44
N TYR A 125 10.66 8.77 6.49
CA TYR A 125 11.55 7.65 6.21
C TYR A 125 12.03 7.64 4.76
N LEU A 126 11.14 7.82 3.78
CA LEU A 126 11.51 7.88 2.38
C LEU A 126 12.39 9.10 2.07
N TRP A 127 12.01 10.28 2.58
CA TRP A 127 12.78 11.51 2.41
C TRP A 127 14.20 11.37 2.97
N SER A 128 14.33 10.88 4.20
CA SER A 128 15.64 10.71 4.87
C SER A 128 16.55 9.67 4.19
N ASN A 129 16.00 8.82 3.32
CA ASN A 129 16.75 7.80 2.59
C ASN A 129 16.89 8.12 1.09
N SER A 130 16.53 9.33 0.66
CA SER A 130 16.38 9.65 -0.76
C SER A 130 17.66 10.10 -1.48
N ASP A 131 18.79 10.24 -0.77
CA ASP A 131 20.07 10.75 -1.32
C ASP A 131 20.88 9.70 -2.11
N GLY A 132 20.38 8.48 -2.27
CA GLY A 132 21.11 7.39 -2.95
C GLY A 132 21.37 7.64 -4.44
N SER A 133 20.45 8.32 -5.14
CA SER A 133 20.61 8.72 -6.55
C SER A 133 19.55 9.78 -6.94
N PRO A 134 19.74 10.53 -8.04
CA PRO A 134 18.71 11.44 -8.55
C PRO A 134 17.38 10.74 -8.87
N ALA A 135 17.41 9.47 -9.32
CA ALA A 135 16.21 8.69 -9.58
C ALA A 135 15.44 8.37 -8.29
N ILE A 136 16.16 7.97 -7.23
CA ILE A 136 15.57 7.74 -5.90
C ILE A 136 14.99 9.04 -5.34
N LYS A 137 15.72 10.16 -5.47
CA LYS A 137 15.24 11.48 -5.05
C LYS A 137 13.95 11.86 -5.75
N ALA A 138 13.88 11.69 -7.07
CA ALA A 138 12.66 11.95 -7.84
C ALA A 138 11.49 11.08 -7.38
N PHE A 139 11.71 9.78 -7.18
CA PHE A 139 10.69 8.88 -6.64
C PHE A 139 10.19 9.32 -5.26
N ALA A 140 11.11 9.65 -4.34
CA ALA A 140 10.74 10.08 -2.98
C ALA A 140 9.94 11.39 -3.00
N VAL A 141 10.36 12.40 -3.78
CA VAL A 141 9.64 13.67 -3.95
C VAL A 141 8.26 13.44 -4.56
N GLY A 142 8.13 12.49 -5.50
CA GLY A 142 6.83 12.05 -6.02
C GLY A 142 5.94 11.46 -4.94
N TYR A 143 6.50 10.64 -4.05
CA TYR A 143 5.74 10.04 -2.93
C TYR A 143 5.25 11.10 -1.93
N LEU A 144 6.05 12.14 -1.67
CA LEU A 144 5.62 13.31 -0.88
C LEU A 144 4.51 14.09 -1.61
N THR A 145 4.64 14.23 -2.93
CA THR A 145 3.62 14.88 -3.78
C THR A 145 2.28 14.11 -3.75
N HIS A 146 2.30 12.79 -3.66
CA HIS A 146 1.09 11.99 -3.46
C HIS A 146 0.37 12.41 -2.19
N ALA A 147 1.07 12.42 -1.05
CA ALA A 147 0.49 12.81 0.23
C ALA A 147 0.00 14.27 0.25
N ALA A 148 0.68 15.18 -0.45
CA ALA A 148 0.18 16.54 -0.67
C ALA A 148 -1.19 16.56 -1.36
N GLY A 149 -1.42 15.65 -2.31
CA GLY A 149 -2.72 15.44 -2.93
C GLY A 149 -3.77 14.89 -1.96
N ASP A 150 -3.41 13.91 -1.15
CA ASP A 150 -4.34 13.28 -0.20
C ASP A 150 -4.88 14.25 0.84
N MET A 151 -4.04 15.15 1.35
CA MET A 151 -4.43 16.14 2.37
C MET A 151 -5.66 16.95 1.95
N PHE A 152 -5.70 17.39 0.70
CA PHE A 152 -6.80 18.20 0.18
C PHE A 152 -7.86 17.37 -0.54
N GLY A 153 -7.45 16.31 -1.24
CA GLY A 153 -8.34 15.35 -1.89
C GLY A 153 -9.29 14.72 -0.90
N HIS A 154 -8.80 14.15 0.20
CA HIS A 154 -9.67 13.55 1.21
C HIS A 154 -10.61 14.58 1.83
N THR A 155 -10.13 15.79 2.14
CA THR A 155 -11.00 16.84 2.69
C THR A 155 -12.19 17.13 1.76
N PHE A 156 -11.92 17.21 0.46
CA PHE A 156 -12.94 17.43 -0.56
C PHE A 156 -13.87 16.23 -0.74
N ILE A 157 -13.34 15.02 -0.87
CA ILE A 157 -14.11 13.81 -1.11
C ILE A 157 -14.95 13.44 0.13
N ASN A 158 -14.35 13.47 1.33
CA ASN A 158 -14.99 13.13 2.61
C ASN A 158 -16.25 13.96 2.87
N ASN A 159 -16.27 15.22 2.41
CA ASN A 159 -17.43 16.10 2.50
C ASN A 159 -18.68 15.48 1.84
N PHE A 160 -18.52 14.74 0.74
CA PHE A 160 -19.61 14.13 -0.02
C PHE A 160 -19.84 12.65 0.30
N THR A 161 -18.81 11.95 0.78
CA THR A 161 -18.85 10.51 1.07
C THR A 161 -19.26 10.19 2.51
N GLY A 162 -19.32 11.20 3.39
CA GLY A 162 -19.75 11.06 4.78
C GLY A 162 -18.61 10.80 5.76
N GLY A 163 -17.36 11.07 5.37
CA GLY A 163 -16.18 10.89 6.19
C GLY A 163 -15.09 10.10 5.48
N ALA A 164 -14.04 9.75 6.21
CA ALA A 164 -12.92 8.96 5.70
C ALA A 164 -13.40 7.62 5.13
N PHE A 165 -12.63 7.10 4.17
CA PHE A 165 -12.99 5.89 3.45
C PHE A 165 -13.17 4.70 4.43
N THR A 166 -14.26 3.96 4.32
CA THR A 166 -14.53 2.79 5.15
C THR A 166 -15.38 1.78 4.38
N PHE A 167 -15.13 0.49 4.67
CA PHE A 167 -15.98 -0.60 4.19
C PHE A 167 -17.29 -0.72 4.95
N LYS A 168 -17.41 -0.01 6.09
CA LYS A 168 -18.57 -0.05 6.98
C LYS A 168 -18.95 1.39 7.37
N PRO A 169 -20.09 1.89 6.88
CA PRO A 169 -21.02 1.22 5.98
C PRO A 169 -20.49 1.11 4.54
N PRO A 170 -20.92 0.11 3.74
CA PRO A 170 -20.39 -0.11 2.38
C PRO A 170 -20.72 1.02 1.40
N GLU A 171 -21.68 1.91 1.70
CA GLU A 171 -21.95 3.04 0.83
C GLU A 171 -20.79 4.04 0.75
N ASN A 172 -20.01 4.17 1.84
CA ASN A 172 -18.93 5.14 1.88
C ASN A 172 -17.83 4.80 0.86
N ALA A 173 -17.34 3.56 0.86
CA ALA A 173 -16.39 3.07 -0.14
C ALA A 173 -16.91 3.27 -1.58
N LYS A 174 -18.20 3.01 -1.83
CA LYS A 174 -18.85 3.22 -3.12
C LYS A 174 -18.81 4.66 -3.57
N LYS A 175 -19.20 5.58 -2.69
CA LYS A 175 -19.18 7.02 -2.99
C LYS A 175 -17.76 7.53 -3.25
N HIS A 176 -16.76 7.07 -2.50
CA HIS A 176 -15.36 7.44 -2.72
C HIS A 176 -14.90 7.07 -4.13
N ILE A 177 -14.88 5.76 -4.45
CA ILE A 177 -14.40 5.29 -5.76
C ILE A 177 -15.16 5.97 -6.91
N LEU A 178 -16.47 6.14 -6.76
CA LEU A 178 -17.31 6.82 -7.73
C LEU A 178 -16.90 8.29 -7.94
N LEU A 179 -16.83 9.07 -6.86
CA LEU A 179 -16.55 10.50 -6.93
C LEU A 179 -15.13 10.78 -7.40
N GLU A 180 -14.16 10.02 -6.91
CA GLU A 180 -12.77 10.14 -7.32
C GLU A 180 -12.56 9.77 -8.78
N SER A 181 -13.24 8.71 -9.24
CA SER A 181 -13.22 8.33 -10.65
C SER A 181 -13.90 9.38 -11.52
N TYR A 182 -14.97 10.00 -11.03
CA TYR A 182 -15.64 11.09 -11.72
C TYR A 182 -14.70 12.29 -11.89
N VAL A 183 -14.08 12.77 -10.80
CA VAL A 183 -13.12 13.88 -10.85
C VAL A 183 -11.92 13.51 -11.73
N GLY A 184 -11.41 12.28 -11.63
CA GLY A 184 -10.29 11.79 -12.45
C GLY A 184 -10.57 11.74 -13.96
N LYS A 185 -11.83 11.62 -14.36
CA LYS A 185 -12.22 11.78 -15.77
C LYS A 185 -12.31 13.23 -16.23
N ARG A 186 -12.43 14.17 -15.29
CA ARG A 186 -12.53 15.61 -15.55
C ARG A 186 -11.20 16.33 -15.39
N VAL A 187 -10.09 15.66 -15.14
CA VAL A 187 -8.76 16.30 -15.27
C VAL A 187 -8.20 16.12 -16.68
N PRO A 188 -7.37 17.06 -17.18
CA PRO A 188 -6.54 16.84 -18.35
C PRO A 188 -5.75 15.54 -18.26
N ASP A 189 -5.46 14.94 -19.42
CA ASP A 189 -4.68 13.71 -19.47
C ASP A 189 -3.27 13.98 -18.96
N PRO A 190 -2.82 13.26 -17.90
CA PRO A 190 -1.43 13.32 -17.50
C PRO A 190 -0.55 12.55 -18.50
N THR A 191 0.76 12.73 -18.40
CA THR A 191 1.70 11.80 -19.03
C THR A 191 1.66 10.45 -18.31
N PHE A 192 1.32 9.39 -19.04
CA PHE A 192 1.22 8.02 -18.49
C PHE A 192 2.57 7.30 -18.31
N GLY A 193 3.68 7.98 -18.58
CA GLY A 193 5.04 7.47 -18.37
C GLY A 193 5.41 7.47 -16.89
N ALA A 194 5.21 6.33 -16.21
CA ALA A 194 5.68 6.09 -14.84
C ALA A 194 6.53 4.81 -14.81
N SER A 195 7.71 4.88 -14.20
CA SER A 195 8.65 3.76 -14.17
C SER A 195 9.40 3.66 -12.86
N ILE A 196 9.47 2.45 -12.32
CA ILE A 196 10.33 2.11 -11.19
C ILE A 196 11.73 1.66 -11.62
N ALA A 197 12.05 1.72 -12.92
CA ALA A 197 13.39 1.39 -13.41
C ALA A 197 14.45 2.20 -12.66
N SER A 198 15.51 1.53 -12.19
CA SER A 198 16.61 2.06 -11.36
C SER A 198 16.27 2.41 -9.91
N VAL A 199 15.01 2.23 -9.48
CA VAL A 199 14.58 2.45 -8.10
C VAL A 199 13.92 1.20 -7.49
N GLU A 200 13.89 0.06 -8.18
CA GLU A 200 13.24 -1.16 -7.72
C GLU A 200 13.84 -1.66 -6.40
N ASP A 201 15.18 -1.65 -6.30
CA ASP A 201 15.87 -2.06 -5.08
C ASP A 201 15.58 -1.10 -3.92
N PHE A 202 15.40 0.20 -4.19
CA PHE A 202 15.01 1.17 -3.17
C PHE A 202 13.59 0.89 -2.68
N VAL A 203 12.62 0.70 -3.60
CA VAL A 203 11.23 0.34 -3.24
C VAL A 203 11.19 -0.96 -2.45
N TYR A 204 11.92 -1.98 -2.88
CA TYR A 204 12.04 -3.26 -2.16
C TYR A 204 12.58 -3.04 -0.74
N GLN A 205 13.73 -2.39 -0.59
CA GLN A 205 14.39 -2.24 0.71
C GLN A 205 13.63 -1.33 1.68
N LYS A 206 12.92 -0.32 1.16
CA LYS A 206 12.29 0.72 2.00
C LYS A 206 10.80 0.51 2.21
N LEU A 207 10.12 -0.23 1.35
CA LEU A 207 8.67 -0.44 1.47
C LEU A 207 8.27 -1.90 1.63
N VAL A 208 9.13 -2.87 1.27
CA VAL A 208 8.77 -4.31 1.28
C VAL A 208 9.57 -5.13 2.28
N ASP A 209 10.89 -4.97 2.34
CA ASP A 209 11.82 -5.86 3.05
C ASP A 209 11.90 -5.58 4.57
N ALA A 210 10.85 -5.93 5.31
CA ALA A 210 10.78 -5.70 6.77
C ALA A 210 11.61 -6.73 7.56
N ARG A 211 12.95 -6.67 7.44
CA ARG A 211 13.85 -7.56 8.21
C ARG A 211 13.80 -7.26 9.71
N PRO A 212 13.98 -8.27 10.58
CA PRO A 212 14.00 -8.07 12.02
C PRO A 212 14.94 -6.95 12.45
N GLY A 213 14.40 -6.02 13.23
CA GLY A 213 15.18 -4.94 13.83
C GLY A 213 15.36 -3.69 12.97
N THR A 214 14.95 -3.73 11.69
CA THR A 214 14.92 -2.55 10.80
C THR A 214 13.85 -1.55 11.23
N TYR A 215 13.95 -0.31 10.74
CA TYR A 215 12.92 0.71 10.95
C TYR A 215 11.57 0.28 10.34
N LEU A 216 11.61 -0.37 9.17
CA LEU A 216 10.42 -0.89 8.52
C LEU A 216 9.71 -1.94 9.38
N ASP A 217 10.44 -2.86 10.02
CA ASP A 217 9.87 -3.86 10.94
C ASP A 217 9.33 -3.26 12.25
N LYS A 218 10.02 -2.27 12.81
CA LYS A 218 9.73 -1.73 14.16
C LYS A 218 8.68 -0.62 14.18
N GLU A 219 8.64 0.22 13.15
CA GLU A 219 7.94 1.51 13.21
C GLU A 219 6.88 1.70 12.12
N LEU A 220 6.98 0.98 10.99
CA LEU A 220 6.14 1.20 9.81
C LEU A 220 5.24 0.00 9.51
N LEU A 221 5.83 -1.18 9.27
CA LEU A 221 5.14 -2.46 9.10
C LEU A 221 5.18 -3.23 10.42
N ILE A 222 4.57 -2.69 11.47
CA ILE A 222 4.62 -3.27 12.82
C ILE A 222 3.84 -4.60 12.86
N LYS A 223 4.40 -5.64 13.47
CA LYS A 223 3.67 -6.91 13.71
C LYS A 223 2.40 -6.63 14.53
N ASP A 224 1.29 -7.21 14.12
CA ASP A 224 -0.04 -7.05 14.76
C ASP A 224 -0.55 -5.58 14.76
N GLY A 225 0.07 -4.71 13.96
CA GLY A 225 -0.42 -3.36 13.70
C GLY A 225 -1.70 -3.39 12.85
N VAL A 226 -2.52 -2.35 12.95
CA VAL A 226 -3.78 -2.25 12.20
C VAL A 226 -3.53 -2.38 10.70
N GLY A 227 -4.23 -3.30 10.04
CA GLY A 227 -4.11 -3.54 8.58
C GLY A 227 -2.89 -4.35 8.13
N THR A 228 -1.93 -4.60 9.02
CA THR A 228 -0.67 -5.28 8.67
C THR A 228 -0.82 -6.80 8.51
N ASP A 229 -1.88 -7.39 9.08
CA ASP A 229 -2.21 -8.83 8.97
C ASP A 229 -2.58 -9.26 7.55
N ALA A 230 -2.93 -8.30 6.69
CA ALA A 230 -3.25 -8.47 5.28
C ALA A 230 -2.11 -8.02 4.34
N SER A 231 -1.05 -7.40 4.86
CA SER A 231 0.04 -6.89 4.02
C SER A 231 0.96 -8.04 3.61
N ILE A 232 1.07 -8.29 2.30
CA ILE A 232 2.00 -9.31 1.77
C ILE A 232 3.44 -9.06 2.24
N PRO A 233 3.99 -7.83 2.15
CA PRO A 233 5.27 -7.47 2.74
C PRO A 233 5.42 -7.90 4.21
N ARG A 234 4.44 -7.58 5.07
CA ARG A 234 4.51 -7.91 6.51
C ARG A 234 4.39 -9.40 6.76
N VAL A 235 3.39 -10.07 6.15
CA VAL A 235 3.09 -11.48 6.39
C VAL A 235 4.31 -12.33 6.05
N TYR A 236 4.89 -12.14 4.86
CA TYR A 236 6.03 -12.94 4.43
C TYR A 236 7.36 -12.52 5.07
N SER A 237 7.53 -11.25 5.44
CA SER A 237 8.69 -10.84 6.25
C SER A 237 8.67 -11.48 7.64
N THR A 238 7.48 -11.62 8.25
CA THR A 238 7.30 -12.29 9.54
C THR A 238 7.61 -13.77 9.43
N LEU A 239 7.03 -14.45 8.43
CA LEU A 239 7.31 -15.86 8.17
C LEU A 239 8.81 -16.10 7.92
N ARG A 240 9.46 -15.26 7.11
CA ARG A 240 10.90 -15.34 6.88
C ARG A 240 11.70 -15.24 8.18
N ALA A 241 11.38 -14.27 9.04
CA ALA A 241 12.07 -14.08 10.32
C ALA A 241 11.91 -15.28 11.25
N GLU A 242 10.72 -15.88 11.30
CA GLU A 242 10.45 -17.09 12.08
C GLU A 242 11.25 -18.29 11.54
N LEU A 243 11.29 -18.46 10.20
CA LEU A 243 12.10 -19.49 9.55
C LEU A 243 13.61 -19.30 9.83
N GLU A 244 14.11 -18.06 9.82
CA GLU A 244 15.51 -17.74 10.12
C GLU A 244 15.86 -18.14 11.56
N ALA A 245 15.01 -17.78 12.52
CA ALA A 245 15.19 -18.15 13.93
C ALA A 245 15.19 -19.68 14.11
N ASP A 246 14.28 -20.37 13.43
CA ASP A 246 14.20 -21.83 13.43
C ASP A 246 15.45 -22.48 12.83
N VAL A 247 15.98 -21.94 11.73
CA VAL A 247 17.22 -22.41 11.12
C VAL A 247 18.38 -22.32 12.11
N VAL A 248 18.51 -21.18 12.81
CA VAL A 248 19.56 -21.00 13.83
C VAL A 248 19.43 -22.06 14.92
N LYS A 249 18.22 -22.28 15.42
CA LYS A 249 17.93 -23.29 16.45
C LYS A 249 18.25 -24.71 15.98
N LEU A 250 17.80 -25.10 14.78
CA LEU A 250 18.02 -26.42 14.22
C LEU A 250 19.50 -26.74 14.04
N ILE A 251 20.30 -25.77 13.59
CA ILE A 251 21.75 -25.94 13.47
C ILE A 251 22.40 -26.11 14.85
N ALA A 252 22.04 -25.27 15.83
CA ALA A 252 22.56 -25.37 17.19
C ALA A 252 22.18 -26.71 17.86
N ASP A 253 20.96 -27.21 17.62
CA ASP A 253 20.50 -28.49 18.15
C ASP A 253 21.21 -29.66 17.46
N ALA A 254 21.48 -29.56 16.14
CA ALA A 254 22.27 -30.55 15.41
C ALA A 254 23.71 -30.69 15.95
N GLU A 255 24.33 -29.57 16.37
CA GLU A 255 25.68 -29.56 16.96
C GLU A 255 25.72 -30.18 18.37
N LYS A 256 24.60 -30.14 19.10
CA LYS A 256 24.48 -30.73 20.44
C LYS A 256 24.12 -32.23 20.41
N CYS A 257 23.66 -32.75 19.27
CA CYS A 257 23.29 -34.16 19.16
C CYS A 257 24.51 -35.08 19.34
N LYS A 258 24.40 -36.02 20.29
CA LYS A 258 25.38 -37.10 20.44
C LYS A 258 25.12 -38.18 19.38
N PRO A 259 26.16 -38.85 18.83
CA PRO A 259 26.00 -39.87 17.79
C PRO A 259 25.07 -41.04 18.15
N TRP A 260 24.83 -41.27 19.44
CA TRP A 260 24.04 -42.39 19.98
C TRP A 260 22.74 -41.96 20.67
N ASP A 261 22.33 -40.69 20.59
CA ASP A 261 21.05 -40.25 21.14
C ASP A 261 19.90 -40.53 20.14
N PRO A 262 19.02 -41.51 20.39
CA PRO A 262 17.95 -41.86 19.46
C PRO A 262 16.86 -40.76 19.36
N LYS A 263 16.86 -39.77 20.26
CA LYS A 263 15.92 -38.65 20.28
C LYS A 263 16.44 -37.41 19.56
N CYS A 264 17.73 -37.37 19.21
CA CYS A 264 18.38 -36.23 18.58
C CYS A 264 19.02 -36.66 17.26
N SER A 265 18.54 -36.13 16.13
CA SER A 265 19.11 -36.45 14.82
C SER A 265 19.72 -35.21 14.18
N ALA A 266 21.05 -35.10 14.24
CA ALA A 266 21.79 -34.04 13.57
C ALA A 266 21.52 -34.02 12.04
N VAL A 267 21.31 -35.20 11.44
CA VAL A 267 21.02 -35.33 10.01
C VAL A 267 19.64 -34.74 9.69
N LEU A 268 18.61 -35.08 10.47
CA LEU A 268 17.26 -34.54 10.24
C LEU A 268 17.21 -33.04 10.51
N ASN A 269 17.82 -32.56 11.60
CA ASN A 269 17.86 -31.13 11.91
C ASN A 269 18.57 -30.32 10.80
N ARG A 270 19.70 -30.82 10.27
CA ARG A 270 20.40 -30.16 9.15
C ARG A 270 19.60 -30.22 7.85
N ALA A 271 18.88 -31.31 7.58
CA ALA A 271 18.02 -31.42 6.41
C ALA A 271 16.85 -30.43 6.49
N GLU A 272 16.20 -30.32 7.64
CA GLU A 272 15.14 -29.34 7.89
C GLU A 272 15.67 -27.90 7.77
N ALA A 273 16.83 -27.61 8.35
CA ALA A 273 17.46 -26.29 8.22
C ALA A 273 17.80 -25.96 6.75
N LYS A 274 18.27 -26.94 5.96
CA LYS A 274 18.53 -26.74 4.52
C LYS A 274 17.24 -26.40 3.77
N TYR A 275 16.15 -27.11 4.06
CA TYR A 275 14.84 -26.83 3.46
C TYR A 275 14.33 -25.44 3.83
N LYS A 276 14.34 -25.06 5.12
CA LYS A 276 13.90 -23.73 5.57
C LYS A 276 14.75 -22.61 4.94
N LYS A 277 16.05 -22.84 4.74
CA LYS A 277 16.93 -21.91 3.99
C LYS A 277 16.55 -21.75 2.53
N ALA A 278 16.08 -22.81 1.86
CA ALA A 278 15.56 -22.71 0.49
C ALA A 278 14.27 -21.90 0.48
N TRP A 279 13.35 -22.21 1.39
CA TRP A 279 12.09 -21.48 1.53
C TRP A 279 12.29 -19.98 1.85
N ILE A 280 13.26 -19.63 2.71
CA ILE A 280 13.65 -18.22 2.95
C ILE A 280 14.06 -17.53 1.63
N LYS A 281 14.80 -18.21 0.75
CA LYS A 281 15.18 -17.66 -0.56
C LYS A 281 13.98 -17.47 -1.47
N ASP A 282 13.00 -18.38 -1.44
CA ASP A 282 11.77 -18.25 -2.20
C ASP A 282 10.97 -17.04 -1.72
N ILE A 283 10.91 -16.81 -0.39
CA ILE A 283 10.32 -15.61 0.19
C ILE A 283 11.07 -14.34 -0.25
N ASP A 284 12.39 -14.32 -0.18
CA ASP A 284 13.18 -13.14 -0.59
C ASP A 284 13.00 -12.85 -2.09
N ALA A 285 13.00 -13.87 -2.94
CA ALA A 285 12.78 -13.73 -4.38
C ALA A 285 11.36 -13.24 -4.68
N GLY A 286 10.35 -13.80 -4.01
CA GLY A 286 8.96 -13.40 -4.20
C GLY A 286 8.66 -11.99 -3.69
N LEU A 287 9.17 -11.61 -2.52
CA LEU A 287 9.06 -10.24 -2.01
C LEU A 287 9.76 -9.23 -2.94
N LYS A 288 10.88 -9.60 -3.57
CA LYS A 288 11.53 -8.75 -4.57
C LYS A 288 10.68 -8.63 -5.85
N ALA A 289 10.09 -9.74 -6.32
CA ALA A 289 9.18 -9.73 -7.46
C ALA A 289 7.90 -8.94 -7.20
N TRP A 290 7.42 -8.90 -5.95
CA TRP A 290 6.22 -8.17 -5.53
C TRP A 290 6.24 -6.69 -5.93
N VAL A 291 7.41 -6.05 -5.91
CA VAL A 291 7.58 -4.65 -6.33
C VAL A 291 7.11 -4.43 -7.76
N THR A 292 7.52 -5.30 -8.68
CA THR A 292 7.13 -5.21 -10.10
C THR A 292 5.69 -5.66 -10.30
N THR A 293 5.25 -6.71 -9.60
CA THR A 293 3.85 -7.16 -9.64
C THR A 293 2.90 -6.03 -9.25
N SER A 294 3.22 -5.33 -8.16
CA SER A 294 2.40 -4.22 -7.70
C SER A 294 2.39 -3.04 -8.67
N ASP A 295 3.56 -2.64 -9.18
CA ASP A 295 3.69 -1.59 -10.20
C ASP A 295 2.78 -1.84 -11.41
N LEU A 296 2.86 -3.05 -11.97
CA LEU A 296 2.09 -3.43 -13.15
C LEU A 296 0.59 -3.51 -12.86
N ALA A 297 0.21 -4.07 -11.72
CA ALA A 297 -1.19 -4.19 -11.31
C ALA A 297 -1.82 -2.82 -11.06
N ALA A 298 -1.13 -1.91 -10.35
CA ALA A 298 -1.63 -0.56 -10.10
C ALA A 298 -1.82 0.24 -11.39
N LYS A 299 -0.88 0.13 -12.35
CA LYS A 299 -1.04 0.76 -13.68
C LYS A 299 -2.22 0.18 -14.46
N ALA A 300 -2.39 -1.15 -14.47
CA ALA A 300 -3.52 -1.79 -15.11
C ALA A 300 -4.87 -1.33 -14.52
N LEU A 301 -4.95 -1.18 -13.20
CA LEU A 301 -6.19 -0.82 -12.51
C LEU A 301 -6.48 0.69 -12.54
N PHE A 302 -5.46 1.53 -12.35
CA PHE A 302 -5.68 2.93 -11.96
C PHE A 302 -4.93 3.96 -12.78
N PHE A 303 -3.86 3.58 -13.50
CA PHE A 303 -3.01 4.52 -14.23
C PHE A 303 -2.63 4.01 -15.63
N ASN A 304 -3.58 4.11 -16.56
CA ASN A 304 -3.42 3.74 -17.97
C ASN A 304 -4.07 4.78 -18.91
N PRO A 305 -3.57 4.90 -20.16
CA PRO A 305 -4.08 5.86 -21.15
C PRO A 305 -5.58 5.76 -21.43
N GLU A 306 -6.15 4.56 -21.31
CA GLU A 306 -7.58 4.33 -21.51
C GLU A 306 -8.43 4.94 -20.38
N LYS A 307 -7.82 5.28 -19.22
CA LYS A 307 -8.46 5.74 -17.99
C LYS A 307 -9.55 4.79 -17.48
N LYS A 308 -9.37 3.49 -17.71
CA LYS A 308 -10.31 2.43 -17.31
C LYS A 308 -9.63 1.40 -16.43
N THR A 309 -10.43 0.69 -15.64
CA THR A 309 -9.93 -0.41 -14.82
C THR A 309 -9.81 -1.67 -15.68
N ASP A 310 -8.58 -2.10 -15.97
CA ASP A 310 -8.29 -3.32 -16.73
C ASP A 310 -8.17 -4.52 -15.78
N VAL A 311 -9.34 -5.02 -15.37
CA VAL A 311 -9.49 -6.17 -14.47
C VAL A 311 -8.79 -7.42 -15.03
N ASP A 312 -8.92 -7.68 -16.33
CA ASP A 312 -8.41 -8.90 -16.95
C ASP A 312 -6.88 -8.90 -16.94
N LYS A 313 -6.26 -7.76 -17.26
CA LYS A 313 -4.80 -7.60 -17.18
C LYS A 313 -4.29 -7.66 -15.74
N ALA A 314 -4.96 -7.01 -14.79
CA ALA A 314 -4.58 -7.04 -13.39
C ALA A 314 -4.66 -8.47 -12.81
N GLN A 315 -5.74 -9.21 -13.12
CA GLN A 315 -5.89 -10.59 -12.72
C GLN A 315 -4.77 -11.46 -13.31
N ALA A 316 -4.44 -11.32 -14.60
CA ALA A 316 -3.35 -12.06 -15.23
C ALA A 316 -1.98 -11.79 -14.56
N ILE A 317 -1.72 -10.54 -14.14
CA ILE A 317 -0.50 -10.17 -13.42
C ILE A 317 -0.42 -10.87 -12.05
N PHE A 318 -1.52 -10.87 -11.28
CA PHE A 318 -1.55 -11.56 -10.00
C PHE A 318 -1.49 -13.08 -10.15
N ASP A 319 -2.16 -13.66 -11.13
CA ASP A 319 -2.11 -15.10 -11.41
C ASP A 319 -0.68 -15.55 -11.77
N ASP A 320 0.05 -14.76 -12.57
CA ASP A 320 1.46 -15.02 -12.87
C ASP A 320 2.33 -14.99 -11.60
N TYR A 321 2.14 -13.98 -10.75
CA TYR A 321 2.84 -13.91 -9.46
C TYR A 321 2.52 -15.08 -8.53
N VAL A 322 1.24 -15.48 -8.47
CA VAL A 322 0.81 -16.63 -7.67
C VAL A 322 1.55 -17.88 -8.11
N ASN A 323 1.56 -18.14 -9.42
CA ASN A 323 2.14 -19.34 -10.00
C ASN A 323 3.66 -19.38 -9.91
N ARG A 324 4.36 -18.24 -10.04
CA ARG A 324 5.82 -18.19 -10.06
C ARG A 324 6.47 -18.00 -8.69
N HIS A 325 5.76 -17.38 -7.74
CA HIS A 325 6.35 -16.95 -6.48
C HIS A 325 5.48 -17.35 -5.29
N LEU A 326 4.22 -16.91 -5.23
CA LEU A 326 3.44 -17.04 -4.01
C LEU A 326 3.28 -18.49 -3.54
N ILE A 327 3.13 -19.43 -4.49
CA ILE A 327 3.02 -20.86 -4.16
C ILE A 327 4.28 -21.33 -3.42
N SER A 328 5.49 -21.09 -3.94
CA SER A 328 6.74 -21.53 -3.31
C SER A 328 7.09 -20.75 -2.04
N MET A 329 6.81 -19.44 -2.01
CA MET A 329 6.90 -18.59 -0.80
C MET A 329 6.08 -19.13 0.37
N SER A 330 5.11 -20.01 0.10
CA SER A 330 4.24 -20.59 1.12
C SER A 330 4.63 -22.02 1.53
N GLY A 331 5.84 -22.47 1.19
CA GLY A 331 6.44 -23.72 1.68
C GLY A 331 6.43 -24.98 0.78
N PRO A 332 5.58 -25.19 -0.24
CA PRO A 332 5.77 -26.32 -1.14
C PRO A 332 7.08 -26.15 -1.93
N PRO A 333 7.95 -27.18 -1.98
CA PRO A 333 9.26 -27.08 -2.64
C PRO A 333 9.16 -27.13 -4.17
N ASP A 334 9.93 -26.28 -4.85
CA ASP A 334 10.10 -26.25 -6.32
C ASP A 334 11.04 -27.36 -6.87
N GLU A 335 11.38 -28.38 -6.07
CA GLU A 335 12.36 -29.42 -6.42
C GLU A 335 11.82 -30.84 -6.14
N VAL A 336 10.85 -31.28 -6.95
CA VAL A 336 10.30 -32.65 -6.91
C VAL A 336 11.25 -33.62 -7.64
N GLY A 337 12.42 -33.85 -7.06
CA GLY A 337 13.38 -34.86 -7.54
C GLY A 337 13.99 -35.68 -6.40
N ASP A 338 14.62 -35.00 -5.44
CA ASP A 338 15.43 -35.67 -4.40
C ASP A 338 14.70 -35.92 -3.07
N LEU A 339 13.53 -35.31 -2.85
CA LEU A 339 12.83 -35.36 -1.56
C LEU A 339 11.99 -36.63 -1.32
N ARG A 340 11.78 -37.46 -2.34
CA ARG A 340 10.98 -38.72 -2.22
C ARG A 340 11.57 -39.76 -1.27
N ARG A 341 12.81 -39.58 -0.81
CA ARG A 341 13.49 -40.51 0.10
C ARG A 341 13.28 -40.21 1.60
N LEU A 342 12.60 -39.11 1.95
CA LEU A 342 12.36 -38.64 3.32
C LEU A 342 10.85 -38.50 3.63
N SER A 343 10.10 -39.59 3.46
CA SER A 343 8.65 -39.63 3.64
C SER A 343 8.17 -39.41 5.09
N GLY A 344 6.89 -39.00 5.22
CA GLY A 344 6.06 -39.08 6.43
C GLY A 344 6.18 -37.93 7.42
N LYS A 345 7.39 -37.45 7.72
CA LYS A 345 7.62 -36.42 8.75
C LYS A 345 7.50 -34.98 8.25
N PHE A 346 7.50 -34.74 6.94
CA PHE A 346 7.52 -33.39 6.37
C PHE A 346 6.15 -32.71 6.25
N GLY A 347 5.07 -33.48 6.08
CA GLY A 347 3.70 -32.92 6.16
C GLY A 347 3.42 -32.32 7.54
N ASP A 348 3.99 -32.95 8.59
CA ASP A 348 4.00 -32.45 9.95
C ASP A 348 4.88 -31.19 10.13
N VAL A 349 5.93 -31.00 9.32
CA VAL A 349 6.83 -29.83 9.42
C VAL A 349 6.11 -28.58 8.93
N ILE A 350 5.39 -28.62 7.80
CA ILE A 350 4.61 -27.45 7.32
C ILE A 350 3.48 -27.12 8.31
N ALA A 351 2.82 -28.14 8.87
CA ALA A 351 1.74 -27.95 9.84
C ALA A 351 2.21 -27.56 11.25
N LYS A 352 3.48 -27.81 11.62
CA LYS A 352 4.06 -27.42 12.93
C LYS A 352 4.96 -26.19 12.87
N ALA A 353 5.46 -25.80 11.69
CA ALA A 353 6.43 -24.71 11.53
C ALA A 353 5.79 -23.36 11.22
N ILE A 354 4.54 -23.30 10.75
CA ILE A 354 3.83 -22.04 10.53
C ILE A 354 2.79 -21.90 11.66
N PRO A 355 2.86 -20.85 12.49
CA PRO A 355 1.78 -20.52 13.42
C PRO A 355 0.44 -20.40 12.68
N ASP A 356 -0.64 -20.93 13.25
CA ASP A 356 -1.98 -20.91 12.63
C ASP A 356 -2.41 -19.50 12.21
N GLU A 357 -1.97 -18.48 12.95
CA GLU A 357 -2.17 -17.06 12.71
C GLU A 357 -1.61 -16.58 11.36
N LEU A 358 -0.49 -17.14 10.89
CA LEU A 358 0.11 -16.83 9.58
C LEU A 358 -0.47 -17.71 8.46
N VAL A 359 -1.05 -18.87 8.78
CA VAL A 359 -1.60 -19.80 7.78
C VAL A 359 -2.84 -19.23 7.11
N GLU A 360 -3.74 -18.57 7.85
CA GLU A 360 -4.99 -18.05 7.29
C GLU A 360 -4.79 -16.96 6.21
N PRO A 361 -3.98 -15.90 6.44
CA PRO A 361 -3.65 -14.93 5.39
C PRO A 361 -3.05 -15.59 4.15
N ILE A 362 -2.08 -16.49 4.33
CA ILE A 362 -1.40 -17.21 3.24
C ILE A 362 -2.41 -18.03 2.43
N ARG A 363 -3.30 -18.77 3.09
CA ARG A 363 -4.31 -19.59 2.40
C ARG A 363 -5.24 -18.74 1.55
N LYS A 364 -5.65 -17.57 2.05
CA LYS A 364 -6.52 -16.62 1.32
C LYS A 364 -5.82 -16.10 0.07
N PHE A 365 -4.54 -15.71 0.16
CA PHE A 365 -3.79 -15.24 -1.01
C PHE A 365 -3.64 -16.31 -2.08
N LYS A 366 -3.46 -17.59 -1.70
CA LYS A 366 -3.34 -18.69 -2.68
C LYS A 366 -4.59 -18.98 -3.50
N GLN A 367 -5.77 -18.78 -2.92
CA GLN A 367 -7.02 -19.21 -3.55
C GLN A 367 -7.50 -18.22 -4.61
N ASN A 368 -7.36 -16.91 -4.35
CA ASN A 368 -7.75 -15.86 -5.29
C ASN A 368 -7.12 -14.52 -4.87
N LEU A 369 -5.83 -14.34 -5.20
CA LEU A 369 -5.05 -13.17 -4.78
C LEU A 369 -5.69 -11.87 -5.27
N TYR A 370 -6.12 -11.84 -6.53
CA TYR A 370 -6.75 -10.66 -7.14
C TYR A 370 -7.98 -10.23 -6.35
N ASP A 371 -8.97 -11.11 -6.15
CA ASP A 371 -10.18 -10.74 -5.42
C ASP A 371 -9.91 -10.38 -3.96
N VAL A 372 -8.91 -11.01 -3.33
CA VAL A 372 -8.50 -10.65 -1.97
C VAL A 372 -7.95 -9.23 -1.95
N VAL A 373 -7.03 -8.88 -2.84
CA VAL A 373 -6.46 -7.52 -2.93
C VAL A 373 -7.55 -6.51 -3.24
N ILE A 374 -8.37 -6.73 -4.26
CA ILE A 374 -9.42 -5.79 -4.65
C ILE A 374 -10.45 -5.60 -3.53
N LYS A 375 -10.98 -6.69 -2.97
CA LYS A 375 -12.00 -6.59 -1.93
C LYS A 375 -11.47 -6.00 -0.64
N ARG A 376 -10.23 -6.32 -0.27
CA ARG A 376 -9.61 -5.79 0.95
C ARG A 376 -9.05 -4.38 0.80
N ALA A 377 -8.77 -3.92 -0.42
CA ALA A 377 -8.40 -2.54 -0.66
C ALA A 377 -9.64 -1.66 -0.83
N THR A 378 -10.61 -2.09 -1.63
CA THR A 378 -11.73 -1.23 -2.10
C THR A 378 -13.08 -1.54 -1.49
N GLY A 379 -13.24 -2.70 -0.83
CA GLY A 379 -14.52 -3.11 -0.23
C GLY A 379 -15.56 -3.57 -1.25
N MET A 380 -15.19 -3.62 -2.54
CA MET A 380 -16.07 -3.94 -3.66
C MET A 380 -15.70 -5.27 -4.30
N THR A 381 -16.62 -5.83 -5.09
CA THR A 381 -16.25 -6.86 -6.07
C THR A 381 -15.53 -6.22 -7.26
N SER A 382 -14.82 -7.04 -8.03
CA SER A 382 -14.13 -6.64 -9.25
C SER A 382 -15.08 -6.00 -10.28
N GLU A 383 -16.31 -6.50 -10.38
CA GLU A 383 -17.36 -5.94 -11.25
C GLU A 383 -17.88 -4.60 -10.74
N GLU A 384 -18.09 -4.46 -9.42
CA GLU A 384 -18.50 -3.19 -8.80
C GLU A 384 -17.42 -2.13 -9.00
N LEU A 385 -16.15 -2.47 -8.73
CA LEU A 385 -15.01 -1.58 -8.95
C LEU A 385 -14.95 -1.15 -10.41
N LYS A 386 -14.98 -2.09 -11.36
CA LYS A 386 -14.95 -1.80 -12.80
C LYS A 386 -16.08 -0.85 -13.20
N ARG A 387 -17.30 -1.09 -12.71
CA ARG A 387 -18.48 -0.27 -12.97
C ARG A 387 -18.33 1.17 -12.48
N TYR A 388 -18.06 1.35 -11.19
CA TYR A 388 -18.00 2.70 -10.59
C TYR A 388 -16.79 3.50 -11.07
N SER A 389 -15.69 2.83 -11.44
CA SER A 389 -14.48 3.49 -11.94
C SER A 389 -14.50 3.82 -13.44
N THR A 390 -15.23 3.02 -14.24
CA THR A 390 -15.25 3.17 -15.70
C THR A 390 -16.42 4.01 -16.20
N GLU A 391 -17.55 4.05 -15.48
CA GLU A 391 -18.74 4.81 -15.89
C GLU A 391 -19.34 5.62 -14.72
N PRO A 392 -18.56 6.43 -14.01
CA PRO A 392 -19.03 7.09 -12.79
C PRO A 392 -20.21 8.04 -13.04
N GLU A 393 -20.23 8.74 -14.17
CA GLU A 393 -21.34 9.60 -14.61
C GLU A 393 -22.71 8.90 -14.69
N THR A 394 -22.76 7.59 -14.91
CA THR A 394 -24.00 6.79 -14.95
C THR A 394 -24.56 6.57 -13.54
N TYR A 395 -23.70 6.45 -12.54
CA TYR A 395 -24.07 6.10 -11.17
C TYR A 395 -24.05 7.29 -10.21
N PHE A 396 -23.50 8.43 -10.63
CA PHE A 396 -23.31 9.63 -9.81
C PHE A 396 -24.58 9.99 -9.03
N ASP A 397 -25.68 10.29 -9.72
CA ASP A 397 -26.90 10.74 -9.07
C ASP A 397 -27.52 9.65 -8.19
N THR A 398 -27.37 8.39 -8.58
CA THR A 398 -27.94 7.25 -7.84
C THR A 398 -27.26 7.06 -6.48
N GLU A 399 -25.96 7.35 -6.39
CA GLU A 399 -25.20 7.14 -5.15
C GLU A 399 -25.00 8.45 -4.36
N MET A 400 -24.74 9.58 -5.01
CA MET A 400 -24.37 10.85 -4.37
C MET A 400 -25.56 11.64 -3.81
N THR A 401 -26.80 11.29 -4.17
CA THR A 401 -28.03 11.95 -3.67
C THR A 401 -28.68 11.24 -2.46
N LYS A 402 -28.05 10.20 -1.93
CA LYS A 402 -28.53 9.43 -0.76
C LYS A 402 -27.40 9.13 0.23
N GLY A 403 -27.74 8.59 1.40
CA GLY A 403 -26.76 8.15 2.41
C GLY A 403 -26.13 9.31 3.20
N GLN A 404 -24.93 9.08 3.74
CA GLN A 404 -24.19 10.06 4.52
C GLN A 404 -23.39 11.06 3.65
N GLY A 405 -22.96 12.18 4.24
CA GLY A 405 -22.24 13.25 3.56
C GLY A 405 -23.16 14.29 2.90
N GLN A 406 -22.56 15.31 2.29
CA GLN A 406 -23.30 16.32 1.53
C GLN A 406 -23.92 15.66 0.29
N LEU A 407 -25.25 15.73 0.21
CA LEU A 407 -26.00 15.20 -0.93
C LEU A 407 -25.91 16.18 -2.10
N ILE A 408 -25.56 15.67 -3.26
CA ILE A 408 -25.39 16.48 -4.46
C ILE A 408 -25.69 15.67 -5.72
N ASP A 409 -26.41 16.26 -6.67
CA ASP A 409 -26.55 15.71 -8.02
C ASP A 409 -25.40 16.18 -8.91
N ARG A 410 -25.17 15.46 -10.01
CA ARG A 410 -24.05 15.68 -10.93
C ARG A 410 -24.06 17.09 -11.52
N ASN A 411 -25.23 17.60 -11.91
CA ASN A 411 -25.34 18.92 -12.53
C ASN A 411 -25.00 20.04 -11.55
N LYS A 412 -25.39 19.90 -10.28
CA LYS A 412 -25.00 20.80 -9.21
C LYS A 412 -23.51 20.69 -8.89
N PHE A 413 -22.98 19.47 -8.81
CA PHE A 413 -21.56 19.22 -8.57
C PHE A 413 -20.68 19.85 -9.65
N ASP A 414 -21.03 19.63 -10.92
CA ASP A 414 -20.32 20.21 -12.07
C ASP A 414 -20.27 21.73 -12.01
N LYS A 415 -21.40 22.39 -11.70
CA LYS A 415 -21.50 23.86 -11.71
C LYS A 415 -20.89 24.52 -10.48
N GLU A 416 -21.09 23.94 -9.30
CA GLU A 416 -20.80 24.59 -8.02
C GLU A 416 -19.51 24.11 -7.37
N MET A 417 -19.06 22.88 -7.65
CA MET A 417 -17.90 22.30 -6.97
C MET A 417 -16.65 22.23 -7.84
N ILE A 418 -16.83 21.87 -9.12
CA ILE A 418 -15.70 21.73 -10.05
C ILE A 418 -15.76 22.72 -11.24
N PHE A 419 -16.75 23.61 -11.24
CA PHE A 419 -16.90 24.75 -12.15
C PHE A 419 -16.78 24.44 -13.65
N ILE A 420 -17.32 23.30 -14.09
CA ILE A 420 -17.35 22.92 -15.50
C ILE A 420 -18.70 23.23 -16.15
N GLN A 421 -18.65 23.77 -17.37
CA GLN A 421 -19.82 23.94 -18.23
C GLN A 421 -20.10 22.66 -19.03
N PRO A 422 -21.32 22.49 -19.59
CA PRO A 422 -21.64 21.31 -20.39
C PRO A 422 -20.72 21.07 -21.60
N SER A 423 -20.07 22.12 -22.11
CA SER A 423 -19.07 22.05 -23.19
C SER A 423 -17.69 21.60 -22.73
N ASP A 424 -17.40 21.72 -21.43
CA ASP A 424 -16.06 21.55 -20.90
C ASP A 424 -15.77 20.07 -20.67
N LYS A 425 -14.65 19.62 -21.24
CA LYS A 425 -14.19 18.24 -21.05
C LYS A 425 -13.43 18.07 -19.74
N THR A 426 -12.73 19.13 -19.30
CA THR A 426 -11.82 19.08 -18.17
C THR A 426 -11.95 20.32 -17.27
N ILE A 427 -11.62 20.17 -15.99
CA ILE A 427 -11.53 21.24 -15.01
C ILE A 427 -10.33 22.15 -15.29
N ASP A 428 -10.44 23.42 -14.89
CA ASP A 428 -9.27 24.22 -14.55
C ASP A 428 -8.91 23.91 -13.09
N TYR A 429 -7.69 23.43 -12.83
CA TYR A 429 -7.30 23.08 -11.46
C TYR A 429 -7.31 24.30 -10.52
N ARG A 430 -7.19 25.52 -11.07
CA ARG A 430 -7.19 26.76 -10.28
C ARG A 430 -8.57 27.12 -9.73
N SER A 431 -9.64 26.71 -10.40
CA SER A 431 -11.00 26.97 -9.94
C SER A 431 -11.47 25.99 -8.87
N VAL A 432 -10.84 24.81 -8.79
CA VAL A 432 -11.18 23.77 -7.81
C VAL A 432 -10.24 23.87 -6.62
N GLY A 433 -10.72 24.41 -5.49
CA GLY A 433 -9.88 24.72 -4.33
C GLY A 433 -9.00 23.57 -3.84
N ALA A 434 -9.52 22.33 -3.82
CA ALA A 434 -8.74 21.15 -3.43
C ALA A 434 -7.65 20.79 -4.45
N ALA A 435 -7.91 20.94 -5.74
CA ALA A 435 -6.93 20.70 -6.81
C ALA A 435 -5.86 21.80 -6.83
N TYR A 436 -6.26 23.05 -6.63
CA TYR A 436 -5.33 24.17 -6.47
C TYR A 436 -4.40 23.98 -5.27
N ASN A 437 -4.95 23.68 -4.10
CA ASN A 437 -4.17 23.45 -2.89
C ASN A 437 -3.23 22.25 -3.03
N THR A 438 -3.68 21.19 -3.71
CA THR A 438 -2.82 20.05 -4.07
C THR A 438 -1.64 20.55 -4.91
N ALA A 439 -1.88 21.21 -6.04
CA ALA A 439 -0.80 21.69 -6.93
C ALA A 439 0.16 22.66 -6.20
N VAL A 440 -0.36 23.54 -5.34
CA VAL A 440 0.48 24.45 -4.54
C VAL A 440 1.31 23.68 -3.51
N MET A 441 0.73 22.71 -2.81
CA MET A 441 1.49 21.90 -1.85
C MET A 441 2.53 21.02 -2.54
N SER A 442 2.24 20.48 -3.72
CA SER A 442 3.20 19.76 -4.56
C SER A 442 4.39 20.64 -4.96
N LYS A 443 4.21 21.94 -5.16
CA LYS A 443 5.31 22.90 -5.40
C LYS A 443 6.20 23.13 -4.16
N LEU A 444 5.72 22.78 -2.97
CA LEU A 444 6.43 22.94 -1.71
C LEU A 444 7.16 21.66 -1.26
N CYS A 445 6.94 20.54 -1.96
CA CYS A 445 7.69 19.29 -1.80
C CYS A 445 9.03 19.39 -2.54
#